data_AF-A0A7I8MU99-F1
#
_entry.id   AF-A0A7I8MU99-F1
#
_cell.length_a   1.000
_cell.length_b   1.000
_cell.length_c   1.000
_cell.angle_alpha   90.00
_cell.angle_beta   90.00
_cell.angle_gamma   90.00
#
_symmetry.space_group_name_H-M   'P 1'
#
loop_
_entity.id
_entity.type
_entity.pdbx_description
1 polymer ?
#
loop_
_entity_poly.entity_id
_entity_poly.type
_entity_poly.pdbx_seq_one_letter_code
_entity_poly.pdbx_strand_id
1 'polypeptide(L)' 'MSIRLIAIELYRCQQEVDHLEKELAHTPVLKKDPVRERLRKARAARDRMRYMLDGQKDAAK' A
#
# COMPACT_ATOMS: atom_id res chain seq x y z
N MET A 1 -9.21 -12.70 -8.47
CA MET A 1 -9.73 -11.35 -8.81
C MET A 1 -9.35 -11.02 -10.24
N SER A 2 -10.14 -10.23 -10.96
CA SER A 2 -9.70 -9.76 -12.28
C SER A 2 -8.49 -8.83 -12.12
N ILE A 3 -7.60 -8.79 -13.11
CA ILE A 3 -6.46 -7.85 -13.16
C ILE A 3 -6.90 -6.41 -12.87
N ARG A 4 -8.09 -6.01 -13.38
CA ARG A 4 -8.66 -4.68 -13.14
C ARG A 4 -8.92 -4.40 -11.65
N LEU A 5 -9.47 -5.37 -10.91
CA LEU A 5 -9.72 -5.21 -9.47
C LEU A 5 -8.40 -5.12 -8.69
N ILE A 6 -7.40 -5.92 -9.05
CA ILE A 6 -6.08 -5.87 -8.41
C ILE A 6 -5.42 -4.51 -8.64
N ALA A 7 -5.54 -3.93 -9.84
CA ALA A 7 -5.02 -2.61 -10.14
C ALA A 7 -5.70 -1.50 -9.33
N ILE A 8 -7.02 -1.57 -9.14
CA ILE A 8 -7.77 -0.61 -8.31
C ILE A 8 -7.34 -0.72 -6.84
N GLU A 9 -7.24 -1.94 -6.32
CA GLU A 9 -6.79 -2.16 -4.94
C GLU A 9 -5.34 -1.71 -4.73
N LEU A 10 -4.46 -1.96 -5.70
CA LEU A 10 -3.09 -1.47 -5.66
C LEU A 10 -3.05 0.07 -5.60
N TYR A 11 -3.88 0.75 -6.38
CA TYR A 11 -3.99 2.20 -6.35
C TYR A 11 -4.48 2.71 -4.99
N ARG A 12 -5.48 2.06 -4.39
CA ARG A 12 -5.97 2.40 -3.04
C ARG A 12 -4.87 2.24 -1.98
N CYS A 13 -4.13 1.13 -2.00
CA CYS A 13 -3.01 0.92 -1.10
C CYS A 13 -1.90 1.96 -1.28
N GLN A 14 -1.65 2.42 -2.52
CA GLN A 14 -0.69 3.49 -2.78
C GLN A 14 -1.15 4.82 -2.16
N GLN A 15 -2.41 5.21 -2.37
CA GLN A 15 -2.98 6.42 -1.77
C GLN A 15 -2.92 6.39 -0.23
N GLU A 16 -3.19 5.23 0.39
CA GLU A 16 -3.11 5.09 1.84
C GLU A 16 -1.67 5.24 2.36
N VAL A 17 -0.69 4.65 1.66
CA VAL A 17 0.73 4.83 1.98
C VAL A 17 1.12 6.30 1.89
N ASP A 18 0.76 6.99 0.81
CA ASP A 18 1.07 8.41 0.60
C ASP A 18 0.44 9.29 1.70
N HIS A 19 -0.81 8.99 2.09
CA HIS A 19 -1.49 9.69 3.16
C HIS A 19 -0.78 9.49 4.51
N LEU A 20 -0.43 8.24 4.86
CA LEU A 20 0.25 7.90 6.09
C LEU A 20 1.69 8.46 6.14
N GLU A 21 2.38 8.56 5.01
CA GLU A 21 3.70 9.20 4.92
C GLU A 21 3.61 10.70 5.20
N LYS A 22 2.61 11.39 4.63
CA LYS A 22 2.33 12.79 4.93
C LYS A 22 1.95 12.98 6.40
N GLU A 23 1.05 12.14 6.92
CA GLU A 23 0.67 12.15 8.33
C GLU A 23 1.89 11.97 9.24
N LEU A 24 2.78 11.02 8.92
CA LEU A 24 3.99 10.76 9.68
C LEU A 24 4.99 11.92 9.64
N ALA A 25 5.06 12.64 8.53
CA ALA A 25 5.91 13.82 8.37
C ALA A 25 5.46 14.97 9.29
N HIS A 26 4.15 15.16 9.45
CA HIS A 26 3.57 16.24 10.27
C HIS A 26 3.30 15.84 11.74
N THR A 27 3.33 14.54 12.06
CA THR A 27 3.06 14.05 13.41
C THR A 27 4.24 14.32 14.36
N PRO A 28 4.01 14.81 15.60
CA PRO A 28 5.06 14.94 16.61
C PRO A 28 5.73 13.59 16.93
N VAL A 29 7.04 13.56 17.20
CA VAL A 29 7.83 12.33 17.40
C VAL A 29 7.20 11.34 18.37
N LEU A 30 6.67 11.82 19.51
CA LEU A 30 6.00 11.02 20.54
C LEU A 30 4.74 10.29 20.06
N LYS A 31 4.14 10.71 18.94
CA LYS A 31 2.92 10.12 18.36
C LYS A 31 3.20 9.41 17.02
N LYS A 32 4.47 9.34 16.59
CA LYS A 32 4.82 8.73 15.30
C LYS A 32 4.67 7.22 15.29
N ASP A 33 4.85 6.54 16.42
CA ASP A 33 4.81 5.07 16.49
C ASP A 33 3.51 4.44 15.97
N PRO A 34 2.30 4.89 16.37
CA PRO A 34 1.07 4.35 15.79
C PRO A 34 0.95 4.63 14.28
N VAL A 35 1.41 5.79 13.80
CA VAL A 35 1.40 6.13 12.36
C VAL A 35 2.41 5.27 11.58
N ARG A 36 3.59 5.00 12.16
CA ARG A 36 4.60 4.10 11.59
C ARG A 36 4.09 2.68 11.46
N GLU A 37 3.39 2.17 12.46
CA GLU A 37 2.85 0.81 12.40
C GLU A 37 1.74 0.69 11.36
N ARG A 38 0.86 1.69 11.25
CA ARG A 38 -0.12 1.77 10.16
C ARG A 38 0.56 1.81 8.79
N LEU A 39 1.59 2.65 8.64
CA LEU A 39 2.35 2.77 7.40
C LEU A 39 3.02 1.44 7.00
N ARG A 40 3.59 0.72 7.99
CA ARG A 40 4.21 -0.59 7.76
C ARG A 40 3.19 -1.60 7.20
N LYS A 41 1.99 -1.63 7.77
CA LYS A 41 0.89 -2.51 7.30
C LYS A 41 0.41 -2.12 5.90
N ALA A 42 0.21 -0.84 5.64
CA ALA A 42 -0.21 -0.33 4.34
C ALA A 42 0.82 -0.66 3.24
N ARG A 43 2.12 -0.50 3.52
CA ARG A 43 3.20 -0.90 2.60
C ARG A 43 3.18 -2.40 2.31
N ALA A 44 3.00 -3.24 3.32
CA ALA A 44 2.88 -4.69 3.14
C ALA A 44 1.63 -5.08 2.33
N ALA A 45 0.52 -4.36 2.47
CA ALA A 45 -0.68 -4.56 1.64
C ALA A 45 -0.42 -4.18 0.18
N ARG A 46 0.17 -3.00 -0.07
CA ARG A 46 0.58 -2.54 -1.40
C ARG A 46 1.49 -3.55 -2.09
N ASP A 47 2.52 -4.04 -1.38
CA ASP A 47 3.49 -4.97 -1.95
C ASP A 47 2.83 -6.30 -2.32
N ARG A 48 1.92 -6.82 -1.49
CA ARG A 48 1.11 -8.00 -1.84
C ARG A 48 0.27 -7.79 -3.10
N MET A 49 -0.40 -6.65 -3.23
CA MET A 49 -1.19 -6.35 -4.44
C MET A 49 -0.32 -6.24 -5.69
N ARG A 50 0.88 -5.65 -5.57
CA ARG A 50 1.84 -5.56 -6.66
C ARG A 50 2.32 -6.96 -7.09
N TYR A 51 2.70 -7.81 -6.15
CA TYR A 51 3.07 -9.20 -6.46
C TYR A 51 1.94 -9.98 -7.13
N MET A 52 0.70 -9.82 -6.68
CA MET A 52 -0.46 -10.47 -7.32
C MET A 52 -0.69 -9.95 -8.73
N LEU A 53 -0.54 -8.64 -8.96
CA LEU A 53 -0.70 -8.04 -10.28
C LEU A 53 0.38 -8.54 -11.25
N ASP A 54 1.62 -8.60 -10.80
CA ASP A 54 2.75 -9.03 -11.63
C ASP A 54 2.66 -10.53 -11.94
N GLY A 55 2.32 -11.38 -10.96
CA GLY A 55 2.08 -12.80 -11.20
C GLY A 55 0.89 -13.08 -12.15
N GLN A 56 -0.14 -12.21 -12.17
CA GLN A 56 -1.24 -12.30 -13.12
C GLN A 56 -0.83 -11.85 -14.54
N LYS A 57 0.07 -10.87 -14.68
CA LYS A 57 0.62 -10.47 -15.98
C LYS A 57 1.46 -11.58 -16.60
N ASP A 58 2.25 -12.29 -15.78
CA ASP A 58 3.08 -13.40 -16.23
C ASP A 58 2.25 -14.62 -16.67
N ALA A 59 1.14 -14.89 -15.97
CA ALA A 59 0.22 -15.97 -16.34
C ALA A 59 -0.68 -15.66 -17.55
N ALA A 60 -0.82 -14.39 -17.94
CA ALA A 60 -1.60 -13.95 -19.08
C ALA A 60 -0.78 -13.88 -20.39
N LYS A 61 0.48 -14.32 -20.36
CA LYS A 61 1.43 -14.31 -21.47
C LYS A 61 1.57 -15.70 -22.07
#